data_AF-A0A2S7SRH0-F1
#
_entry.id   AF-A0A2S7SRH0-F1
#
_cell.length_a   1.000
_cell.length_b   1.000
_cell.length_c   1.000
_cell.angle_alpha   90.00
_cell.angle_beta   90.00
_cell.angle_gamma   90.00
#
_symmetry.space_group_name_H-M   'P 1'
#
loop_
_entity.id
_entity.type
_entity.pdbx_description
1 polymer ?
#
loop_
_entity_poly.entity_id
_entity_poly.type
_entity_poly.pdbx_seq_one_letter_code
_entity_poly.pdbx_strand_id
1 'polypeptide(L)'
;MNSQNANIFLAIQQRIESLVDSSNSNKRYFATIDMDLQQLNFDQPPIKFPASLIGGFNFDYKHGGQLARFGSGQITVKTCFTPYSSSSNLTPQQYREKALNYFNLDQIIYLSLHGWKPEYIVDGVDQLANVTGHLMCVSERRLPRNDDIIVTEQTFMLGKDDYSAKPVKGLVPRPEVKVITDGEHAEEFGNEYN
;
A
#
# COMPACT_ATOMS: atom_id res chain seq x y z
N MET A 1 -8.12 5.20 -9.17
CA MET A 1 -6.70 5.34 -9.59
C MET A 1 -6.15 3.95 -9.84
N ASN A 2 -5.39 3.73 -10.93
CA ASN A 2 -5.04 2.37 -11.37
C ASN A 2 -3.63 1.91 -10.93
N SER A 3 -2.90 2.73 -10.19
CA SER A 3 -1.56 2.38 -9.71
C SER A 3 -1.65 1.63 -8.37
N GLN A 4 -1.20 0.38 -8.35
CA GLN A 4 -1.13 -0.43 -7.11
C GLN A 4 -0.31 0.27 -6.02
N ASN A 5 0.84 0.85 -6.36
CA ASN A 5 1.71 1.50 -5.37
C ASN A 5 1.03 2.73 -4.74
N ALA A 6 0.30 3.48 -5.55
CA ALA A 6 -0.43 4.65 -5.07
C ALA A 6 -1.63 4.23 -4.19
N ASN A 7 -2.31 3.12 -4.52
CA ASN A 7 -3.34 2.54 -3.66
C ASN A 7 -2.76 2.02 -2.33
N ILE A 8 -1.56 1.40 -2.33
CA ILE A 8 -0.86 0.98 -1.11
C ILE A 8 -0.51 2.21 -0.26
N PHE A 9 0.03 3.27 -0.85
CA PHE A 9 0.29 4.52 -0.15
C PHE A 9 -0.96 5.07 0.53
N LEU A 10 -2.07 5.19 -0.21
CA LEU A 10 -3.33 5.69 0.33
C LEU A 10 -3.89 4.79 1.44
N ALA A 11 -3.77 3.47 1.31
CA ALA A 11 -4.16 2.53 2.34
C ALA A 11 -3.34 2.73 3.64
N ILE A 12 -2.01 2.87 3.53
CA ILE A 12 -1.13 3.14 4.68
C ILE A 12 -1.48 4.50 5.30
N GLN A 13 -1.68 5.53 4.47
CA GLN A 13 -2.08 6.85 4.94
C GLN A 13 -3.39 6.79 5.73
N GLN A 14 -4.44 6.17 5.18
CA GLN A 14 -5.73 6.00 5.86
C GLN A 14 -5.59 5.22 7.16
N ARG A 15 -4.77 4.17 7.17
CA ARG A 15 -4.49 3.38 8.37
C ARG A 15 -3.87 4.23 9.46
N ILE A 16 -2.85 5.04 9.16
CA ILE A 16 -2.20 5.93 10.13
C ILE A 16 -3.15 7.07 10.55
N GLU A 17 -3.94 7.63 9.62
CA GLU A 17 -4.92 8.67 9.92
C GLU A 17 -6.02 8.21 10.87
N SER A 18 -6.37 6.91 10.83
CA SER A 18 -7.36 6.32 11.72
C SER A 18 -6.90 6.21 13.18
N LEU A 19 -5.60 6.40 13.44
CA LEU A 19 -5.02 6.33 14.78
C LEU A 19 -5.33 7.63 15.55
N VAL A 20 -6.22 7.50 16.54
CA VAL A 20 -6.62 8.58 17.44
C VAL A 20 -6.05 8.37 18.84
N ASP A 21 -5.70 9.47 19.51
CA ASP A 21 -5.18 9.45 20.87
C ASP A 21 -6.26 8.93 21.83
N SER A 22 -5.97 7.84 22.53
CA SER A 22 -6.91 7.24 23.48
C SER A 22 -7.28 8.18 24.64
N SER A 23 -6.41 9.16 24.94
CA SER A 23 -6.68 10.19 25.94
C SER A 23 -7.54 11.35 25.42
N ASN A 24 -7.63 11.51 24.10
CA ASN A 24 -8.42 12.55 23.46
C ASN A 24 -8.84 12.10 22.06
N SER A 25 -10.08 11.61 21.93
CA SER A 25 -10.63 11.09 20.68
C SER A 25 -10.62 12.08 19.51
N ASN A 26 -10.51 13.38 19.78
CA ASN A 26 -10.43 14.42 18.74
C ASN A 26 -8.99 14.75 18.32
N LYS A 27 -7.98 14.14 18.94
CA LYS A 27 -6.57 14.41 18.69
C LYS A 27 -5.94 13.26 17.91
N ARG A 28 -5.41 13.59 16.73
CA ARG A 28 -4.57 12.67 15.94
C ARG A 28 -3.16 12.64 16.51
N TYR A 29 -2.50 11.50 16.39
CA TYR A 29 -1.08 11.37 16.76
C TYR A 29 -0.15 12.18 15.86
N PHE A 30 -0.50 12.29 14.57
CA PHE A 30 0.29 13.00 13.55
C PHE A 30 -0.49 14.19 13.00
N ALA A 31 0.18 15.34 12.93
CA ALA A 31 -0.33 16.56 12.32
C ALA A 31 -0.21 16.52 10.79
N THR A 32 0.74 15.77 10.24
CA THR A 32 0.96 15.60 8.80
C THR A 32 1.27 14.13 8.50
N ILE A 33 0.57 13.55 7.52
CA ILE A 33 0.84 12.23 6.98
C ILE A 33 0.92 12.40 5.47
N ASP A 34 2.09 12.15 4.88
CA ASP A 34 2.32 12.47 3.47
C ASP A 34 3.39 11.57 2.84
N MET A 35 3.61 11.68 1.54
CA MET A 35 4.70 11.01 0.84
C MET A 35 6.05 11.64 1.20
N ASP A 36 7.09 10.82 1.34
CA ASP A 36 8.46 11.31 1.47
C ASP A 36 9.00 11.76 0.11
N LEU A 37 8.84 13.04 -0.16
CA LEU A 37 9.37 13.78 -1.30
C LEU A 37 10.67 14.52 -0.94
N GLN A 38 11.37 14.07 0.11
CA GLN A 38 12.58 14.71 0.62
C GLN A 38 12.35 16.13 1.19
N GLN A 39 11.12 16.43 1.63
CA GLN A 39 10.76 17.71 2.26
C GLN A 39 11.53 18.00 3.56
N LEU A 40 12.17 16.98 4.15
CA LEU A 40 13.06 17.13 5.31
C LEU A 40 14.44 17.69 4.93
N ASN A 41 14.78 17.83 3.65
CA ASN A 41 16.08 18.38 3.23
C ASN A 41 16.09 19.92 3.21
N PHE A 42 14.95 20.56 3.43
CA PHE A 42 14.85 22.01 3.57
C PHE A 42 15.17 22.44 5.00
N ASP A 43 15.84 23.57 5.17
CA ASP A 43 16.15 24.16 6.49
C ASP A 43 14.88 24.41 7.32
N GLN A 44 13.79 24.76 6.63
CA GLN A 44 12.45 24.83 7.20
C GLN A 44 11.53 23.87 6.44
N PRO A 45 11.41 22.62 6.91
CA PRO A 45 10.55 21.64 6.26
C PRO A 45 9.10 22.15 6.20
N PRO A 46 8.44 22.10 5.03
CA PRO A 46 7.06 22.58 4.86
C PRO A 46 6.03 21.58 5.43
N ILE A 47 6.26 21.05 6.62
CA ILE A 47 5.41 20.06 7.30
C ILE A 47 5.15 20.45 8.74
N LYS A 48 4.04 19.98 9.32
CA LYS A 48 3.71 20.20 10.72
C LYS A 48 4.12 18.99 11.54
N PHE A 49 4.85 19.22 12.63
CA PHE A 49 5.27 18.16 13.54
C PHE A 49 4.21 17.91 14.64
N PRO A 50 4.05 16.66 15.11
CA PRO A 50 4.68 15.44 14.60
C PRO A 50 4.16 15.03 13.21
N ALA A 51 5.04 14.47 12.37
CA ALA A 51 4.69 14.04 11.02
C ALA A 51 5.08 12.57 10.78
N SER A 52 4.36 11.90 9.87
CA SER A 52 4.71 10.58 9.35
C SER A 52 4.85 10.65 7.83
N LEU A 53 6.03 10.31 7.31
CA LEU A 53 6.33 10.39 5.88
C LEU A 53 6.48 8.98 5.30
N ILE A 54 5.68 8.63 4.31
CA ILE A 54 5.64 7.30 3.70
C ILE A 54 6.42 7.33 2.38
N GLY A 55 7.37 6.43 2.20
CA GLY A 55 8.23 6.42 1.02
C GLY A 55 8.87 5.07 0.76
N GLY A 56 9.98 5.10 0.02
CA GLY A 56 10.85 3.94 -0.16
C GLY A 56 10.22 2.77 -0.91
N PHE A 57 9.23 3.01 -1.79
CA PHE A 57 8.52 2.00 -2.59
C PHE A 57 9.43 1.31 -3.63
N ASN A 58 10.36 0.50 -3.15
CA ASN A 58 11.34 -0.23 -3.95
C ASN A 58 10.92 -1.70 -4.01
N PHE A 59 10.48 -2.16 -5.18
CA PHE A 59 10.04 -3.54 -5.40
C PHE A 59 10.92 -4.23 -6.42
N ASP A 60 11.45 -5.39 -6.03
CA ASP A 60 12.11 -6.33 -6.93
C ASP A 60 11.07 -7.30 -7.49
N TYR A 61 11.01 -7.41 -8.82
CA TYR A 61 10.04 -8.26 -9.51
C TYR A 61 10.70 -9.50 -10.11
N LYS A 62 10.03 -10.63 -9.94
CA LYS A 62 10.31 -11.88 -10.63
C LYS A 62 9.23 -12.14 -11.68
N HIS A 63 9.62 -12.68 -12.83
CA HIS A 63 8.67 -13.02 -13.87
C HIS A 63 7.88 -14.28 -13.50
N GLY A 64 6.55 -14.18 -13.50
CA GLY A 64 5.64 -15.29 -13.18
C GLY A 64 5.13 -16.06 -14.40
N GLY A 65 5.58 -15.71 -15.62
CA GLY A 65 4.98 -16.20 -16.86
C GLY A 65 3.63 -15.55 -17.16
N GLN A 66 3.13 -15.71 -18.39
CA GLN A 66 1.85 -15.14 -18.85
C GLN A 66 1.71 -13.62 -18.55
N LEU A 67 2.79 -12.85 -18.66
CA LEU A 67 2.82 -11.41 -18.32
C LEU A 67 2.49 -11.08 -16.85
N ALA A 68 2.52 -12.06 -15.94
CA ALA A 68 2.46 -11.86 -14.50
C ALA A 68 3.83 -11.49 -13.91
N ARG A 69 3.83 -10.74 -12.81
CA ARG A 69 5.03 -10.43 -12.04
C ARG A 69 4.75 -10.58 -10.55
N PHE A 70 5.69 -11.18 -9.84
CA PHE A 70 5.67 -11.33 -8.38
C PHE A 70 6.71 -10.37 -7.80
N GLY A 71 6.25 -9.39 -7.05
CA GLY A 71 7.07 -8.36 -6.43
C GLY A 71 7.29 -8.63 -4.95
N SER A 72 8.51 -8.42 -4.47
CA SER A 72 8.79 -8.22 -3.06
C SER A 72 9.51 -6.90 -2.92
N GLY A 73 9.06 -6.06 -2.00
CA GLY A 73 9.61 -4.72 -1.86
C GLY A 73 9.63 -4.22 -0.45
N GLN A 74 10.31 -3.10 -0.29
CA GLN A 74 10.37 -2.35 0.94
C GLN A 74 9.48 -1.12 0.83
N ILE A 75 8.97 -0.68 1.98
CA ILE A 75 8.26 0.57 2.19
C ILE A 75 8.83 1.15 3.47
N THR A 76 9.19 2.43 3.45
CA THR A 76 9.75 3.13 4.61
C THR A 76 8.71 4.10 5.15
N VAL A 77 8.56 4.12 6.47
CA VAL A 77 7.76 5.13 7.18
C VAL A 77 8.70 5.89 8.10
N LYS A 78 8.78 7.21 7.91
CA LYS A 78 9.61 8.10 8.71
C LYS A 78 8.76 8.88 9.70
N THR A 79 8.98 8.67 10.99
CA THR A 79 8.42 9.52 12.03
C THR A 79 9.30 10.72 12.22
N CYS A 80 8.71 11.92 12.17
CA CYS A 80 9.42 13.17 12.35
C CYS A 80 8.85 13.91 13.56
N PHE A 81 9.73 14.33 14.48
CA PHE A 81 9.35 14.94 15.73
C PHE A 81 10.32 16.06 16.12
N THR A 82 9.77 17.19 16.56
CA THR A 82 10.54 18.30 17.14
C THR A 82 10.44 18.22 18.67
N PRO A 83 11.53 17.88 19.39
CA PRO A 83 11.52 17.82 20.84
C PRO A 83 11.33 19.21 21.44
N TYR A 84 10.38 19.32 22.38
CA TYR A 84 10.09 20.57 23.09
C TYR A 84 10.99 20.80 24.31
N SER A 85 11.75 19.79 24.72
CA SER A 85 12.53 19.81 25.96
C SER A 85 13.69 18.81 25.92
N SER A 86 14.65 18.99 26.82
CA SER A 86 15.77 18.06 27.01
C SER A 86 15.34 16.77 27.71
N SER A 87 15.94 15.64 27.32
CA SER A 87 15.80 14.35 28.00
C SER A 87 16.86 14.13 29.10
N SER A 88 17.67 15.15 29.42
CA SER A 88 18.71 15.08 30.44
C SER A 88 18.17 14.73 31.82
N ASN A 89 18.94 14.00 32.63
CA ASN A 89 18.57 13.61 34.00
C ASN A 89 18.27 14.81 34.92
N LEU A 90 18.82 15.98 34.63
CA LEU A 90 18.58 17.23 35.36
C LEU A 90 17.21 17.86 35.03
N THR A 91 16.61 17.47 33.91
CA THR A 91 15.32 18.02 33.48
C THR A 91 14.18 17.36 34.26
N PRO A 92 13.18 18.14 34.76
CA PRO A 92 12.04 17.57 35.47
C PRO A 92 11.34 16.48 34.65
N GLN A 93 10.84 15.44 35.33
CA GLN A 93 10.31 14.24 34.70
C GLN A 93 9.27 14.52 33.62
N GLN A 94 8.34 15.44 33.86
CA GLN A 94 7.27 15.81 32.92
C GLN A 94 7.82 16.29 31.56
N TYR A 95 8.95 17.00 31.57
CA TYR A 95 9.59 17.48 30.34
C TYR A 95 10.44 16.38 29.68
N ARG A 96 11.04 15.48 30.46
CA ARG A 96 11.72 14.31 29.90
C ARG A 96 10.75 13.40 29.15
N GLU A 97 9.60 13.11 29.73
CA GLU A 97 8.56 12.28 29.09
C GLU A 97 8.08 12.91 27.77
N LYS A 98 7.91 14.23 27.73
CA LYS A 98 7.59 14.95 26.48
C LYS A 98 8.69 14.85 25.42
N ALA A 99 9.97 14.93 25.83
CA ALA A 99 11.10 14.81 24.93
C ALA A 99 11.21 13.39 24.32
N LEU A 100 10.81 12.38 25.09
CA LEU A 100 10.85 10.97 24.69
C LEU A 100 9.59 10.50 23.96
N ASN A 101 8.60 11.38 23.75
CA ASN A 101 7.31 10.99 23.18
C ASN A 101 7.41 10.46 21.74
N TYR A 102 8.51 10.72 21.02
CA TYR A 102 8.73 10.13 19.69
C TYR A 102 8.78 8.60 19.72
N PHE A 103 9.28 7.97 20.80
CA PHE A 103 9.25 6.52 20.95
C PHE A 103 7.82 5.96 20.96
N ASN A 104 6.87 6.69 21.55
CA ASN A 104 5.47 6.29 21.53
C ASN A 104 4.91 6.36 20.11
N LEU A 105 5.27 7.40 19.35
CA LEU A 105 4.85 7.54 17.95
C LEU A 105 5.36 6.39 17.09
N ASP A 106 6.63 5.99 17.27
CA ASP A 106 7.23 4.85 16.55
C ASP A 106 6.55 3.53 16.90
N GLN A 107 6.28 3.30 18.19
CA GLN A 107 5.57 2.12 18.65
C GLN A 107 4.15 2.05 18.08
N ILE A 108 3.46 3.19 17.98
CA ILE A 108 2.11 3.27 17.40
C ILE A 108 2.15 2.90 15.92
N ILE A 109 3.12 3.41 15.14
CA ILE A 109 3.27 3.04 13.73
C ILE A 109 3.54 1.53 13.62
N TYR A 110 4.51 1.02 14.38
CA TYR A 110 4.84 -0.41 14.39
C TYR A 110 3.60 -1.28 14.65
N LEU A 111 2.86 -1.01 15.74
CA LEU A 111 1.68 -1.78 16.10
C LEU A 111 0.55 -1.65 15.07
N SER A 112 0.45 -0.50 14.39
CA SER A 112 -0.61 -0.26 13.41
C SER A 112 -0.37 -0.96 12.06
N LEU A 113 0.91 -1.12 11.67
CA LEU A 113 1.32 -1.61 10.35
C LEU A 113 1.89 -3.03 10.37
N HIS A 114 2.55 -3.46 11.45
CA HIS A 114 3.14 -4.80 11.51
C HIS A 114 2.05 -5.88 11.49
N GLY A 115 2.15 -6.82 10.55
CA GLY A 115 1.15 -7.86 10.31
C GLY A 115 -0.14 -7.35 9.66
N TRP A 116 -0.27 -6.06 9.38
CA TRP A 116 -1.44 -5.49 8.70
C TRP A 116 -1.35 -5.70 7.19
N LYS A 117 -2.49 -6.00 6.57
CA LYS A 117 -2.61 -6.15 5.12
C LYS A 117 -3.23 -4.88 4.52
N PRO A 118 -2.59 -4.23 3.53
CA PRO A 118 -3.17 -3.07 2.86
C PRO A 118 -4.44 -3.40 2.09
N GLU A 119 -5.48 -2.62 2.34
CA GLU A 119 -6.79 -2.66 1.67
C GLU A 119 -7.12 -1.24 1.19
N TYR A 120 -7.58 -1.09 -0.06
CA TYR A 120 -7.97 0.21 -0.60
C TYR A 120 -9.28 0.10 -1.36
N ILE A 121 -10.37 0.50 -0.69
CA ILE A 121 -11.73 0.34 -1.18
C ILE A 121 -12.14 1.56 -2.02
N VAL A 122 -12.48 1.31 -3.28
CA VAL A 122 -13.08 2.30 -4.19
C VAL A 122 -14.40 1.73 -4.67
N ASP A 123 -15.49 2.46 -4.47
CA ASP A 123 -16.85 2.06 -4.85
C ASP A 123 -17.26 0.67 -4.34
N GLY A 124 -16.84 0.34 -3.12
CA GLY A 124 -17.13 -0.95 -2.48
C GLY A 124 -16.24 -2.12 -2.94
N VAL A 125 -15.27 -1.87 -3.83
CA VAL A 125 -14.34 -2.88 -4.33
C VAL A 125 -12.94 -2.61 -3.79
N ASP A 126 -12.36 -3.57 -3.08
CA ASP A 126 -10.96 -3.51 -2.65
C ASP A 126 -10.03 -3.72 -3.84
N GLN A 127 -9.31 -2.65 -4.19
CA GLN A 127 -8.38 -2.58 -5.31
C GLN A 127 -7.06 -3.34 -5.03
N LEU A 128 -6.81 -3.72 -3.78
CA LEU A 128 -5.63 -4.47 -3.35
C LEU A 128 -5.98 -5.93 -2.96
N ALA A 129 -7.24 -6.33 -3.12
CA ALA A 129 -7.71 -7.66 -2.81
C ALA A 129 -6.88 -8.71 -3.57
N ASN A 130 -6.31 -9.66 -2.81
CA ASN A 130 -5.54 -10.80 -3.33
C ASN A 130 -4.28 -10.45 -4.13
N VAL A 131 -3.83 -9.19 -4.13
CA VAL A 131 -2.60 -8.77 -4.82
C VAL A 131 -1.53 -8.26 -3.86
N THR A 132 -1.82 -8.15 -2.56
CA THR A 132 -0.86 -7.73 -1.53
C THR A 132 -0.78 -8.75 -0.39
N GLY A 133 0.43 -8.87 0.18
CA GLY A 133 0.67 -9.58 1.44
C GLY A 133 0.53 -8.67 2.66
N HIS A 134 0.97 -9.18 3.82
CA HIS A 134 1.05 -8.40 5.06
C HIS A 134 2.35 -7.57 5.10
N LEU A 135 2.28 -6.38 5.70
CA LEU A 135 3.46 -5.58 6.01
C LEU A 135 4.21 -6.21 7.19
N MET A 136 5.51 -6.47 7.00
CA MET A 136 6.38 -7.01 8.04
C MET A 136 7.49 -6.02 8.33
N CYS A 137 7.52 -5.44 9.53
CA CYS A 137 8.63 -4.57 9.94
C CYS A 137 9.93 -5.39 9.98
N VAL A 138 10.96 -4.92 9.29
CA VAL A 138 12.28 -5.58 9.19
C VAL A 138 13.42 -4.77 9.78
N SER A 139 13.23 -3.47 9.94
CA SER A 139 14.26 -2.58 10.48
C SER A 139 13.63 -1.34 11.07
N GLU A 140 14.20 -0.87 12.17
CA GLU A 140 13.97 0.45 12.74
C GLU A 140 15.32 1.11 13.00
N ARG A 141 15.47 2.37 12.61
CA ARG A 141 16.69 3.12 12.86
C ARG A 141 16.42 4.61 13.02
N ARG A 142 17.26 5.28 13.80
CA ARG A 142 17.30 6.74 13.86
C ARG A 142 18.15 7.28 12.71
N LEU A 143 17.63 8.25 11.97
CA LEU A 143 18.39 8.95 10.94
C LEU A 143 19.16 10.12 11.57
N PRO A 144 20.49 10.19 11.40
CA PRO A 144 21.26 11.31 11.91
C PRO A 144 20.90 12.59 11.15
N ARG A 145 20.79 13.70 11.87
CA ARG A 145 20.53 15.03 11.33
C ARG A 145 21.36 16.08 12.06
N ASN A 146 21.56 17.21 11.39
CA ASN A 146 22.30 18.35 11.89
C ASN A 146 21.39 19.44 12.50
N ASP A 147 20.08 19.21 12.49
CA ASP A 147 19.07 20.08 13.09
C ASP A 147 18.45 19.43 14.34
N ASP A 148 17.54 20.16 14.99
CA ASP A 148 16.86 19.68 16.19
C ASP A 148 15.74 18.67 15.90
N ILE A 149 15.54 18.26 14.63
CA ILE A 149 14.46 17.34 14.25
C ILE A 149 14.93 15.91 14.50
N ILE A 150 14.16 15.18 15.31
CA ILE A 150 14.33 13.74 15.49
C ILE A 150 13.60 13.03 14.36
N VAL A 151 14.32 12.21 13.61
CA VAL A 151 13.74 11.35 12.57
C VAL A 151 14.11 9.90 12.82
N THR A 152 13.10 9.06 12.86
CA THR A 152 13.22 7.60 12.93
C THR A 152 12.57 7.01 11.69
N GLU A 153 13.13 5.91 11.20
CA GLU A 153 12.70 5.24 9.98
C GLU A 153 12.41 3.78 10.32
N GLN A 154 11.18 3.37 10.06
CA GLN A 154 10.76 1.98 10.09
C GLN A 154 10.63 1.46 8.66
N THR A 155 11.29 0.35 8.37
CA THR A 155 11.22 -0.32 7.05
C THR A 155 10.34 -1.55 7.16
N PHE A 156 9.36 -1.63 6.28
CA PHE A 156 8.44 -2.75 6.16
C PHE A 156 8.66 -3.48 4.83
N MET A 157 8.63 -4.81 4.85
CA MET A 157 8.56 -5.61 3.63
C MET A 157 7.11 -5.88 3.25
N LEU A 158 6.83 -5.85 1.95
CA LEU A 158 5.55 -6.20 1.36
C LEU A 158 5.76 -7.11 0.14
N GLY A 159 5.06 -8.24 0.11
CA GLY A 159 4.87 -9.01 -1.11
C GLY A 159 3.68 -8.47 -1.91
N LYS A 160 3.78 -8.43 -3.24
CA LYS A 160 2.64 -8.11 -4.10
C LYS A 160 2.69 -8.82 -5.44
N ASP A 161 1.52 -9.04 -6.03
CA ASP A 161 1.36 -9.63 -7.35
C ASP A 161 0.86 -8.57 -8.33
N ASP A 162 1.44 -8.54 -9.52
CA ASP A 162 1.01 -7.66 -10.60
C ASP A 162 0.57 -8.49 -11.81
N TYR A 163 -0.72 -8.36 -12.11
CA TYR A 163 -1.40 -8.99 -13.23
C TYR A 163 -1.88 -7.98 -14.28
N SER A 164 -1.54 -6.70 -14.14
CA SER A 164 -2.04 -5.61 -15.00
C SER A 164 -1.68 -5.77 -16.47
N ALA A 165 -0.58 -6.45 -16.77
CA ALA A 165 -0.14 -6.74 -18.13
C ALA A 165 -0.71 -8.05 -18.70
N LYS A 166 -1.50 -8.83 -17.95
CA LYS A 166 -2.11 -10.06 -18.47
C LYS A 166 -3.06 -9.72 -19.64
N PRO A 167 -3.02 -10.47 -20.76
CA PRO A 167 -3.95 -10.25 -21.85
C PRO A 167 -5.37 -10.54 -21.34
N VAL A 168 -6.28 -9.59 -21.51
CA VAL A 168 -7.71 -9.85 -21.31
C VAL A 168 -8.13 -10.79 -22.43
N LYS A 169 -8.49 -12.03 -22.08
CA LYS A 169 -9.07 -12.95 -23.08
C LYS A 169 -10.40 -12.36 -23.52
N GLY A 170 -10.43 -11.81 -24.74
CA GLY A 170 -11.68 -11.43 -25.38
C GLY A 170 -12.58 -12.66 -25.49
N LEU A 171 -13.88 -12.49 -25.24
CA LEU A 171 -14.87 -13.49 -25.60
C LEU A 171 -14.87 -13.62 -27.11
N VAL A 172 -14.25 -14.69 -27.62
CA VAL A 172 -14.38 -15.02 -29.04
C VAL A 172 -15.81 -15.55 -29.22
N PRO A 173 -16.67 -14.89 -30.02
CA PRO A 173 -18.00 -15.39 -30.28
C PRO A 173 -17.89 -16.78 -30.89
N ARG A 174 -18.67 -17.74 -30.35
CA ARG A 174 -18.71 -19.10 -30.89
C ARG A 174 -19.18 -19.01 -32.34
N PRO A 175 -18.47 -19.64 -33.30
CA PRO A 175 -18.97 -19.68 -34.67
C PRO A 175 -20.34 -20.36 -34.70
N GLU A 176 -21.28 -19.78 -35.45
CA GLU A 176 -22.60 -20.36 -35.64
C GLU A 176 -22.46 -21.72 -36.33
N VAL A 177 -22.99 -22.76 -35.69
CA VAL A 177 -23.07 -24.09 -36.31
C VAL A 177 -24.20 -24.02 -37.32
N LYS A 178 -23.87 -23.98 -38.62
CA LYS A 178 -24.86 -24.25 -39.66
C LYS A 178 -25.29 -25.70 -39.52
N VAL A 179 -26.48 -25.91 -38.96
CA VAL A 179 -27.14 -27.22 -39.04
C VAL A 179 -27.50 -27.42 -40.51
N ILE A 180 -26.76 -28.30 -41.18
CA ILE A 180 -27.17 -28.81 -42.50
C ILE A 180 -28.33 -29.75 -42.19
N THR A 181 -29.56 -29.28 -42.42
CA THR A 181 -30.71 -30.16 -42.49
C THR A 181 -30.56 -31.00 -43.75
N ASP A 182 -30.15 -32.26 -43.60
CA ASP A 182 -30.20 -33.25 -44.66
C ASP A 182 -31.67 -33.43 -45.07
N GLY A 183 -32.04 -32.82 -46.19
CA GLY A 183 -33.43 -32.69 -46.58
C GLY A 183 -33.68 -32.39 -48.05
N GLU A 184 -32.80 -32.82 -48.97
CA GLU A 184 -33.11 -32.85 -50.40
C GLU A 184 -32.40 -34.03 -51.08
N HIS A 185 -33.00 -35.22 -51.02
CA HIS A 185 -32.90 -36.26 -52.05
C HIS A 185 -34.04 -37.26 -51.84
N ALA A 186 -35.26 -36.85 -52.20
CA ALA A 186 -36.34 -37.77 -52.54
C ALA A 186 -36.28 -38.00 -54.05
N GLU A 187 -35.52 -39.00 -54.49
CA GLU A 187 -35.60 -39.48 -55.87
C GLU A 187 -36.92 -40.23 -56.05
N GLU A 188 -37.79 -39.67 -56.90
CA GLU A 188 -39.00 -40.31 -57.38
C GLU A 188 -38.64 -41.54 -58.23
N PHE A 189 -38.81 -42.75 -57.68
CA PHE A 189 -38.82 -43.97 -58.47
C PHE A 189 -40.15 -44.03 -59.24
N GLY A 190 -40.11 -43.57 -60.49
CA GLY A 190 -41.15 -43.84 -61.48
C GLY A 190 -41.24 -45.33 -61.77
N ASN A 191 -42.37 -45.93 -61.38
CA ASN A 191 -42.78 -47.25 -61.84
C ASN A 191 -43.34 -47.13 -63.26
N GLU A 192 -42.52 -47.45 -64.25
CA GLU A 192 -42.99 -47.93 -65.55
C GLU A 192 -42.37 -49.31 -65.76
N TYR A 193 -43.16 -50.38 -65.73
CA TYR A 193 -43.04 -51.55 -66.63
C TYR A 193 -44.26 -52.46 -66.44
N ASN A 194 -45.09 -52.48 -67.50
CA ASN A 194 -45.99 -53.53 -68.03
C ASN A 194 -46.45 -54.68 -67.14
#